data_AF-A0A928IXK8-F1
#
_entry.id   AF-A0A928IXK8-F1
#
_cell.length_a   1.000
_cell.length_b   1.000
_cell.length_c   1.000
_cell.angle_alpha   90.00
_cell.angle_beta   90.00
_cell.angle_gamma   90.00
#
_symmetry.space_group_name_H-M   'P 1'
#
loop_
_entity.id
_entity.type
_entity.pdbx_description
1 polymer ?
#
loop_
_entity_poly.entity_id
_entity_poly.type
_entity_poly.pdbx_seq_one_letter_code
_entity_poly.pdbx_strand_id
1 'polypeptide(L)'
;MELNERKKAILRSVIDAYIATGEPVGSKYLATDFNVSSATIRNEMSDLETMGYLEQPHTSAGRVPTAKGYRTYVENLMGRYYLAMEEVEVLDEVIENKLHEMSKLMEEASHAIGEVTNYTSFAFIGGSGSEADRYETLLIGEYDFLLVMICKDGSVRSRQVKTQEPINAEIMEIAKNALNKCFSGVTLEQINLNVVLEFESAMGEYRSFATMLLRVVNEMFNSFDSEKVHIDGVTKLLSYPEFFNVAKVQSVLSMIEERKRFSELMKKAVPGQTSVIFGEEAEGIAPPGTGFVFHPISVGGKVVGAIGVIGPNRMDYKKVIASLNYFADGLTGQMATEIKLNNDLLIGDSTDGNGKE
;
A
#
# COMPACT_ATOMS: atom_id res chain seq x y z
N MET A 1 17.69 -16.68 -29.99
CA MET A 1 16.57 -17.62 -29.77
C MET A 1 15.34 -16.82 -29.39
N GLU A 2 14.16 -17.20 -29.88
CA GLU A 2 12.88 -16.53 -29.58
C GLU A 2 12.02 -17.39 -28.65
N LEU A 3 11.23 -16.75 -27.79
CA LEU A 3 10.29 -17.41 -26.88
C LEU A 3 9.01 -17.78 -27.65
N ASN A 4 9.06 -18.87 -28.42
CA ASN A 4 7.91 -19.37 -29.17
C ASN A 4 6.81 -19.95 -28.24
N GLU A 5 5.62 -20.22 -28.79
CA GLU A 5 4.46 -20.71 -28.03
C GLU A 5 4.72 -22.02 -27.27
N ARG A 6 5.54 -22.93 -27.83
CA ARG A 6 5.90 -24.17 -27.12
C ARG A 6 6.78 -23.87 -25.91
N LYS A 7 7.79 -23.01 -26.07
CA LYS A 7 8.66 -22.59 -24.95
C LYS A 7 7.88 -21.85 -23.88
N LYS A 8 6.91 -21.00 -24.25
CA LYS A 8 5.98 -20.37 -23.31
C LYS A 8 5.17 -21.40 -22.52
N ALA A 9 4.60 -22.39 -23.20
CA ALA A 9 3.83 -23.46 -22.55
C ALA A 9 4.69 -24.31 -21.60
N ILE A 10 5.91 -24.67 -22.02
CA ILE A 10 6.88 -25.40 -21.18
C ILE A 10 7.28 -24.54 -19.97
N LEU A 11 7.64 -23.27 -20.17
CA LEU A 11 7.99 -22.34 -19.10
C LEU A 11 6.86 -22.22 -18.08
N ARG A 12 5.62 -22.03 -18.56
CA ARG A 12 4.42 -22.00 -17.72
C ARG A 12 4.28 -23.29 -16.90
N SER A 13 4.44 -24.45 -17.52
CA SER A 13 4.26 -25.74 -16.84
C SER A 13 5.36 -26.00 -15.80
N VAL A 14 6.60 -25.57 -16.07
CA VAL A 14 7.69 -25.59 -15.09
C VAL A 14 7.34 -24.71 -13.89
N ILE A 15 6.85 -23.50 -14.13
CA ILE A 15 6.51 -22.55 -13.06
C ILE A 15 5.31 -23.03 -12.25
N ASP A 16 4.23 -23.46 -12.89
CA ASP A 16 3.04 -24.01 -12.22
C ASP A 16 3.44 -25.22 -11.33
N ALA A 17 4.29 -26.12 -11.84
CA ALA A 17 4.78 -27.26 -11.06
C ALA A 17 5.68 -26.84 -9.89
N TYR A 18 6.57 -25.87 -10.09
CA TYR A 18 7.47 -25.40 -9.05
C TYR A 18 6.76 -24.60 -7.95
N ILE A 19 5.71 -23.82 -8.30
CA ILE A 19 4.82 -23.17 -7.32
C ILE A 19 4.17 -24.22 -6.43
N ALA A 20 3.64 -25.31 -7.04
CA ALA A 20 2.95 -26.36 -6.31
C ALA A 20 3.86 -27.21 -5.40
N THR A 21 5.09 -27.52 -5.84
CA THR A 21 5.95 -28.50 -5.14
C THR A 21 7.14 -27.89 -4.42
N GLY A 22 7.66 -26.76 -4.89
CA GLY A 22 8.97 -26.22 -4.46
C GLY A 22 10.18 -27.04 -4.93
N GLU A 23 9.97 -28.06 -5.76
CA GLU A 23 11.02 -29.01 -6.17
C GLU A 23 11.47 -28.78 -7.63
N PRO A 24 12.79 -28.86 -7.95
CA PRO A 24 13.28 -28.71 -9.31
C PRO A 24 12.58 -29.62 -10.32
N VAL A 25 12.06 -29.03 -11.40
CA VAL A 25 11.16 -29.73 -12.34
C VAL A 25 11.96 -30.44 -13.43
N GLY A 26 11.76 -31.74 -13.58
CA GLY A 26 12.40 -32.56 -14.61
C GLY A 26 11.57 -32.67 -15.89
N SER A 27 12.23 -32.81 -17.04
CA SER A 27 11.54 -32.95 -18.33
C SER A 27 10.65 -34.20 -18.44
N LYS A 28 10.91 -35.24 -17.63
CA LYS A 28 10.04 -36.43 -17.55
C LYS A 28 8.70 -36.14 -16.87
N TYR A 29 8.72 -35.29 -15.84
CA TYR A 29 7.51 -34.88 -15.12
C TYR A 29 6.55 -34.15 -16.07
N LEU A 30 7.09 -33.28 -16.92
CA LEU A 30 6.29 -32.52 -17.89
C LEU A 30 5.86 -33.34 -19.11
N ALA A 31 6.51 -34.47 -19.41
CA ALA A 31 6.26 -35.20 -20.66
C ALA A 31 4.82 -35.74 -20.79
N THR A 32 4.06 -35.85 -19.70
CA THR A 32 2.65 -36.23 -19.73
C THR A 32 1.75 -35.17 -20.34
N ASP A 33 2.17 -33.90 -20.29
CA ASP A 33 1.32 -32.75 -20.63
C ASP A 33 1.61 -32.22 -22.04
N PHE A 34 2.64 -32.76 -22.69
CA PHE A 34 3.08 -32.35 -24.02
C PHE A 34 3.16 -33.54 -24.98
N ASN A 35 2.72 -33.35 -26.22
CA ASN A 35 2.82 -34.35 -27.29
C ASN A 35 4.23 -34.43 -27.91
N VAL A 36 5.28 -34.39 -27.08
CA VAL A 36 6.69 -34.48 -27.49
C VAL A 36 7.49 -35.33 -26.50
N SER A 37 8.65 -35.82 -26.95
CA SER A 37 9.51 -36.64 -26.08
C SER A 37 10.12 -35.83 -24.92
N SER A 38 10.42 -36.52 -23.81
CA SER A 38 11.17 -35.93 -22.68
C SER A 38 12.54 -35.36 -23.09
N ALA A 39 13.17 -35.91 -24.14
CA ALA A 39 14.41 -35.37 -24.72
C ALA A 39 14.18 -34.02 -25.41
N THR A 40 13.07 -33.87 -26.14
CA THR A 40 12.67 -32.60 -26.75
C THR A 40 12.40 -31.56 -25.67
N ILE A 41 11.64 -31.90 -24.63
CA ILE A 41 11.37 -30.98 -23.50
C ILE A 41 12.67 -30.58 -22.81
N ARG A 42 13.61 -31.52 -22.60
CA ARG A 42 14.92 -31.21 -22.02
C ARG A 42 15.70 -30.18 -22.84
N ASN A 43 15.68 -30.30 -24.16
CA ASN A 43 16.33 -29.34 -25.05
C ASN A 43 15.67 -27.95 -24.96
N GLU A 44 14.34 -27.90 -24.98
CA GLU A 44 13.60 -26.63 -24.84
C GLU A 44 13.83 -25.97 -23.47
N MET A 45 13.93 -26.76 -22.39
CA MET A 45 14.30 -26.27 -21.05
C MET A 45 15.75 -25.75 -20.99
N SER A 46 16.67 -26.38 -21.74
CA SER A 46 18.06 -25.91 -21.88
C SER A 46 18.13 -24.60 -22.65
N ASP A 47 17.27 -24.42 -23.66
CA ASP A 47 17.13 -23.15 -24.38
C ASP A 47 16.58 -22.06 -23.46
N LEU A 48 15.53 -22.37 -22.67
CA LEU A 48 14.96 -21.45 -21.67
C LEU A 48 15.97 -21.04 -20.60
N GLU A 49 16.84 -21.97 -20.19
CA GLU A 49 17.97 -21.70 -19.30
C GLU A 49 19.00 -20.76 -19.94
N THR A 50 19.40 -21.03 -21.18
CA THR A 50 20.30 -20.15 -21.95
C THR A 50 19.71 -18.75 -22.13
N MET A 51 18.38 -18.66 -22.23
CA MET A 51 17.64 -17.38 -22.31
C MET A 51 17.43 -16.70 -20.95
N GLY A 52 17.83 -17.35 -19.85
CA GLY A 52 17.76 -16.84 -18.48
C GLY A 52 16.40 -16.91 -17.81
N TYR A 53 15.44 -17.68 -18.35
CA TYR A 53 14.12 -17.87 -17.72
C TYR A 53 14.10 -18.98 -16.67
N LEU A 54 14.98 -19.97 -16.86
CA LEU A 54 15.16 -21.09 -15.96
C LEU A 54 16.63 -21.18 -15.55
N GLU A 55 16.91 -21.90 -14.48
CA GLU A 55 18.27 -22.25 -14.08
C GLU A 55 18.32 -23.68 -13.52
N GLN A 56 19.52 -24.24 -13.50
CA GLN A 56 19.80 -25.54 -12.90
C GLN A 56 20.51 -25.36 -11.55
N PRO A 57 19.86 -25.63 -10.41
CA PRO A 57 20.48 -25.41 -9.10
C PRO A 57 21.66 -26.36 -8.85
N HIS A 58 21.57 -27.60 -9.33
CA HIS A 58 22.63 -28.62 -9.26
C HIS A 58 22.68 -29.46 -10.53
N THR A 59 23.86 -29.99 -10.89
CA THR A 59 24.12 -30.71 -12.15
C THR A 59 23.16 -31.88 -12.44
N SER A 60 22.58 -32.51 -11.41
CA SER A 60 21.61 -33.60 -11.52
C SER A 60 20.15 -33.20 -11.26
N ALA A 61 19.91 -31.97 -10.79
CA ALA A 61 18.57 -31.46 -10.50
C ALA A 61 17.81 -31.09 -11.79
N GLY A 62 16.49 -30.96 -11.68
CA GLY A 62 15.63 -30.38 -12.71
C GLY A 62 15.95 -28.91 -13.00
N ARG A 63 14.96 -28.14 -13.46
CA ARG A 63 15.07 -26.69 -13.60
C ARG A 63 14.17 -25.98 -12.62
N VAL A 64 14.60 -24.81 -12.18
CA VAL A 64 13.80 -23.88 -11.36
C VAL A 64 13.64 -22.56 -12.10
N PRO A 65 12.55 -21.81 -11.87
CA PRO A 65 12.36 -20.51 -12.51
C PRO A 65 13.26 -19.44 -11.89
N THR A 66 13.79 -18.56 -12.74
CA THR A 66 14.47 -17.33 -12.30
C THR A 66 13.45 -16.21 -12.07
N ALA A 67 13.88 -15.08 -11.48
CA ALA A 67 13.05 -13.87 -11.39
C ALA A 67 12.49 -13.44 -12.76
N LYS A 68 13.30 -13.54 -13.84
CA LYS A 68 12.85 -13.28 -15.21
C LYS A 68 11.78 -14.27 -15.68
N GLY A 69 11.92 -15.54 -15.29
CA GLY A 69 10.89 -16.58 -15.52
C GLY A 69 9.55 -16.21 -14.89
N TYR A 70 9.56 -15.87 -13.60
CA TYR A 70 8.34 -15.45 -12.90
C TYR A 70 7.75 -14.15 -13.44
N ARG A 71 8.57 -13.14 -13.72
CA ARG A 71 8.14 -11.88 -14.35
C ARG A 71 7.35 -12.14 -15.63
N THR A 72 7.89 -12.97 -16.52
CA THR A 72 7.24 -13.35 -17.77
C THR A 72 5.95 -14.12 -17.53
N TYR A 73 5.93 -14.97 -16.51
CA TYR A 73 4.75 -15.74 -16.15
C TYR A 73 3.61 -14.88 -15.64
N VAL A 74 3.90 -13.96 -14.71
CA VAL A 74 2.92 -13.01 -14.16
C VAL A 74 2.34 -12.12 -15.26
N GLU A 75 3.20 -11.60 -16.14
CA GLU A 75 2.77 -10.66 -17.18
C GLU A 75 2.00 -11.35 -18.33
N ASN A 76 2.38 -12.58 -18.70
CA ASN A 76 1.95 -13.15 -19.98
C ASN A 76 1.40 -14.59 -19.93
N LEU A 77 1.63 -15.37 -18.87
CA LEU A 77 1.40 -16.83 -18.91
C LEU A 77 0.43 -17.37 -17.86
N MET A 78 0.28 -16.72 -16.70
CA MET A 78 -0.44 -17.27 -15.54
C MET A 78 -1.93 -17.53 -15.80
N GLY A 79 -2.54 -16.80 -16.74
CA GLY A 79 -3.99 -16.85 -16.99
C GLY A 79 -4.79 -16.16 -15.87
N ARG A 80 -6.11 -16.36 -15.84
CA ARG A 80 -6.99 -15.79 -14.81
C ARG A 80 -7.27 -16.83 -13.71
N TYR A 81 -7.52 -16.35 -12.50
CA TYR A 81 -8.02 -17.12 -11.37
C TYR A 81 -9.36 -16.56 -10.94
N TYR A 82 -10.29 -17.45 -10.62
CA TYR A 82 -11.59 -17.10 -10.05
C TYR A 82 -11.60 -17.63 -8.62
N LEU A 83 -11.83 -16.73 -7.66
CA LEU A 83 -11.90 -17.08 -6.23
C LEU A 83 -13.03 -18.08 -5.99
N ALA A 84 -12.81 -19.01 -5.05
CA ALA A 84 -13.84 -19.90 -4.55
C ALA A 84 -14.87 -19.13 -3.70
N MET A 85 -16.06 -19.69 -3.50
CA MET A 85 -17.13 -19.01 -2.74
C MET A 85 -16.69 -18.72 -1.31
N GLU A 86 -16.01 -19.68 -0.69
CA GLU A 86 -15.50 -19.56 0.68
C GLU A 86 -14.43 -18.46 0.79
N GLU A 87 -13.64 -18.24 -0.27
CA GLU A 87 -12.64 -17.16 -0.31
C GLU A 87 -13.31 -15.80 -0.49
N VAL A 88 -14.39 -15.75 -1.30
CA VAL A 88 -15.22 -14.56 -1.47
C VAL A 88 -15.91 -14.17 -0.17
N GLU A 89 -16.52 -15.14 0.54
CA GLU A 89 -17.21 -14.90 1.81
C GLU A 89 -16.28 -14.26 2.86
N VAL A 90 -15.04 -14.76 2.98
CA VAL A 90 -14.03 -14.20 3.91
C VAL A 90 -13.66 -12.75 3.53
N LEU A 91 -13.57 -12.43 2.24
CA LEU A 91 -13.24 -11.07 1.79
C LEU A 91 -14.43 -10.11 1.92
N ASP A 92 -15.64 -10.58 1.62
CA ASP A 92 -16.87 -9.80 1.71
C ASP A 92 -17.20 -9.43 3.16
N GLU A 93 -16.97 -10.31 4.13
CA GLU A 93 -17.19 -10.01 5.56
C GLU A 93 -16.40 -8.77 6.00
N VAL A 94 -15.17 -8.61 5.51
CA VAL A 94 -14.34 -7.43 5.80
C VAL A 94 -14.85 -6.19 5.07
N ILE A 95 -15.27 -6.34 3.81
CA ILE A 95 -15.76 -5.22 3.00
C ILE A 95 -17.08 -4.70 3.58
N GLU A 96 -18.02 -5.56 3.98
CA GLU A 96 -19.35 -5.17 4.47
C GLU A 96 -19.32 -4.53 5.87
N ASN A 97 -18.25 -4.73 6.64
CA ASN A 97 -18.08 -4.08 7.94
C ASN A 97 -17.92 -2.56 7.76
N LYS A 98 -18.96 -1.82 8.15
CA LYS A 98 -19.05 -0.34 8.13
C LYS A 98 -18.03 0.31 9.08
N LEU A 99 -16.75 0.31 8.70
CA LEU A 99 -15.70 0.93 9.49
C LEU A 99 -15.58 2.41 9.16
N HIS A 100 -15.72 3.26 10.18
CA HIS A 100 -15.49 4.70 10.09
C HIS A 100 -13.99 5.06 10.02
N GLU A 101 -13.10 4.06 9.98
CA GLU A 101 -11.64 4.23 10.01
C GLU A 101 -10.94 3.37 8.95
N MET A 102 -10.34 4.03 7.96
CA MET A 102 -9.57 3.41 6.87
C MET A 102 -8.42 2.53 7.38
N SER A 103 -7.75 2.96 8.45
CA SER A 103 -6.68 2.22 9.12
C SER A 103 -7.10 0.82 9.53
N LYS A 104 -8.23 0.72 10.21
CA LYS A 104 -8.75 -0.54 10.71
C LYS A 104 -9.23 -1.45 9.58
N LEU A 105 -9.86 -0.88 8.56
CA LEU A 105 -10.30 -1.61 7.38
C LEU A 105 -9.12 -2.22 6.61
N MET A 106 -8.04 -1.45 6.42
CA MET A 106 -6.80 -1.95 5.80
C MET A 106 -6.14 -3.07 6.62
N GLU A 107 -6.15 -2.96 7.95
CA GLU A 107 -5.64 -3.99 8.86
C GLU A 107 -6.43 -5.30 8.73
N GLU A 108 -7.75 -5.26 8.87
CA GLU A 108 -8.64 -6.42 8.72
C GLU A 108 -8.52 -7.04 7.32
N ALA A 109 -8.39 -6.21 6.29
CA ALA A 109 -8.17 -6.66 4.92
C ALA A 109 -6.86 -7.42 4.77
N SER A 110 -5.78 -6.87 5.32
CA SER A 110 -4.48 -7.53 5.27
C SER A 110 -4.55 -8.88 5.97
N HIS A 111 -5.24 -8.99 7.11
CA HIS A 111 -5.44 -10.26 7.80
C HIS A 111 -6.20 -11.28 6.92
N ALA A 112 -7.35 -10.89 6.37
CA ALA A 112 -8.15 -11.76 5.50
C ALA A 112 -7.38 -12.22 4.25
N ILE A 113 -6.64 -11.33 3.61
CA ILE A 113 -5.76 -11.68 2.48
C ILE A 113 -4.67 -12.66 2.93
N GLY A 114 -4.10 -12.45 4.11
CA GLY A 114 -3.13 -13.37 4.70
C GLY A 114 -3.72 -14.77 4.91
N GLU A 115 -4.94 -14.88 5.40
CA GLU A 115 -5.65 -16.16 5.61
C GLU A 115 -5.98 -16.85 4.28
N VAL A 116 -6.57 -16.12 3.33
CA VAL A 116 -6.92 -16.67 2.01
C VAL A 116 -5.66 -17.17 1.30
N THR A 117 -4.60 -16.36 1.27
CA THR A 117 -3.40 -16.65 0.47
C THR A 117 -2.35 -17.50 1.19
N ASN A 118 -2.43 -17.63 2.52
CA ASN A 118 -1.43 -18.29 3.37
C ASN A 118 -0.01 -17.70 3.23
N TYR A 119 0.07 -16.38 3.06
CA TYR A 119 1.31 -15.61 3.10
C TYR A 119 1.27 -14.57 4.23
N THR A 120 2.45 -14.06 4.60
CA THR A 120 2.53 -12.87 5.44
C THR A 120 1.96 -11.69 4.65
N SER A 121 1.00 -11.00 5.24
CA SER A 121 0.33 -9.88 4.61
C SER A 121 0.74 -8.57 5.27
N PHE A 122 0.52 -7.47 4.57
CA PHE A 122 0.73 -6.14 5.09
C PHE A 122 -0.31 -5.16 4.58
N ALA A 123 -0.56 -4.15 5.39
CA ALA A 123 -1.30 -2.96 5.03
C ALA A 123 -0.40 -1.74 5.27
N PHE A 124 -0.24 -0.92 4.23
CA PHE A 124 0.45 0.35 4.28
C PHE A 124 -0.54 1.47 4.06
N ILE A 125 -0.53 2.47 4.94
CA ILE A 125 -1.23 3.73 4.72
C ILE A 125 -0.17 4.81 4.67
N GLY A 126 -0.10 5.47 3.52
CA GLY A 126 0.77 6.61 3.34
C GLY A 126 0.27 7.75 4.21
N GLY A 127 1.19 8.41 4.90
CA GLY A 127 0.85 9.69 5.52
C GLY A 127 0.32 10.61 4.42
N SER A 128 -0.85 11.20 4.66
CA SER A 128 -1.36 12.23 3.76
C SER A 128 -0.43 13.42 3.87
N GLY A 129 0.58 13.48 3.00
CA GLY A 129 1.35 14.68 2.66
C GLY A 129 0.48 15.72 1.96
N SER A 130 -0.79 15.79 2.35
CA SER A 130 -1.73 16.75 1.80
C SER A 130 -1.32 18.13 2.27
N GLU A 131 -1.18 19.02 1.28
CA GLU A 131 -1.08 20.45 1.52
C GLU A 131 -2.30 20.92 2.32
N ALA A 132 -2.04 21.75 3.32
CA ALA A 132 -3.11 22.51 3.95
C ALA A 132 -3.68 23.50 2.91
N ASP A 133 -4.98 23.54 2.74
CA ASP A 133 -5.68 24.53 1.93
C ASP A 133 -5.95 25.79 2.75
N ARG A 134 -6.48 25.63 3.96
CA ARG A 134 -6.79 26.73 4.88
C ARG A 134 -6.83 26.31 6.34
N TYR A 135 -6.65 27.28 7.22
CA TYR A 135 -6.79 27.13 8.67
C TYR A 135 -7.93 28.00 9.21
N GLU A 136 -8.67 27.46 10.17
CA GLU A 136 -9.71 28.18 10.92
C GLU A 136 -9.46 28.03 12.42
N THR A 137 -9.75 29.07 13.18
CA THR A 137 -9.67 29.08 14.64
C THR A 137 -11.02 29.42 15.22
N LEU A 138 -11.42 28.72 16.28
CA LEU A 138 -12.64 28.99 17.01
C LEU A 138 -12.33 29.10 18.50
N LEU A 139 -12.53 30.29 19.08
CA LEU A 139 -12.40 30.51 20.51
C LEU A 139 -13.49 29.72 21.24
N ILE A 140 -13.11 28.86 22.18
CA ILE A 140 -14.05 28.08 23.01
C ILE A 140 -14.21 28.76 24.37
N GLY A 141 -13.09 29.20 24.95
CA GLY A 141 -13.03 29.87 26.23
C GLY A 141 -11.75 30.68 26.38
N GLU A 142 -11.56 31.27 27.56
CA GLU A 142 -10.41 32.14 27.84
C GLU A 142 -9.06 31.39 27.77
N TYR A 143 -9.06 30.06 27.89
CA TYR A 143 -7.85 29.23 27.90
C TYR A 143 -7.88 28.07 26.90
N ASP A 144 -8.84 28.05 25.97
CA ASP A 144 -8.92 27.01 24.96
C ASP A 144 -9.61 27.44 23.67
N PHE A 145 -9.16 26.85 22.58
CA PHE A 145 -9.68 27.10 21.24
C PHE A 145 -9.62 25.82 20.40
N LEU A 146 -10.41 25.77 19.35
CA LEU A 146 -10.33 24.75 18.30
C LEU A 146 -9.49 25.29 17.14
N LEU A 147 -8.48 24.55 16.74
CA LEU A 147 -7.77 24.76 15.47
C LEU A 147 -8.27 23.75 14.45
N VAL A 148 -8.67 24.22 13.27
CA VAL A 148 -9.13 23.40 12.15
C VAL A 148 -8.21 23.64 10.96
N MET A 149 -7.71 22.57 10.36
CA MET A 149 -6.95 22.56 9.11
C MET A 149 -7.79 21.84 8.07
N ILE A 150 -8.02 22.50 6.94
CA ILE A 150 -8.71 21.94 5.79
C ILE A 150 -7.64 21.70 4.74
N CYS A 151 -7.60 20.49 4.21
CA CYS A 151 -6.60 20.05 3.25
C CYS A 151 -7.12 20.15 1.82
N LYS A 152 -6.22 20.28 0.84
CA LYS A 152 -6.63 20.36 -0.59
C LYS A 152 -7.32 19.11 -1.12
N ASP A 153 -7.15 17.96 -0.45
CA ASP A 153 -7.88 16.73 -0.76
C ASP A 153 -9.30 16.70 -0.16
N GLY A 154 -9.74 17.77 0.50
CA GLY A 154 -11.05 17.88 1.13
C GLY A 154 -11.10 17.31 2.55
N SER A 155 -10.03 16.67 3.03
CA SER A 155 -9.97 16.21 4.42
C SER A 155 -9.93 17.39 5.39
N VAL A 156 -10.56 17.23 6.55
CA VAL A 156 -10.61 18.23 7.62
C VAL A 156 -9.99 17.64 8.87
N ARG A 157 -8.99 18.31 9.42
CA ARG A 157 -8.29 17.94 10.65
C ARG A 157 -8.61 18.99 11.71
N SER A 158 -8.93 18.58 12.93
CA SER A 158 -9.22 19.54 14.01
C SER A 158 -8.59 19.14 15.33
N ARG A 159 -8.13 20.13 16.12
CA ARG A 159 -7.52 19.92 17.43
C ARG A 159 -8.00 20.97 18.41
N GLN A 160 -8.55 20.53 19.55
CA GLN A 160 -8.75 21.42 20.69
C GLN A 160 -7.42 21.66 21.38
N VAL A 161 -7.07 22.93 21.57
CA VAL A 161 -5.80 23.38 22.12
C VAL A 161 -6.07 24.12 23.43
N LYS A 162 -5.35 23.74 24.48
CA LYS A 162 -5.38 24.43 25.77
C LYS A 162 -4.17 25.33 25.90
N THR A 163 -4.37 26.55 26.40
CA THR A 163 -3.32 27.56 26.56
C THR A 163 -3.00 27.78 28.04
N GLN A 164 -1.77 28.22 28.33
CA GLN A 164 -1.38 28.61 29.70
C GLN A 164 -1.69 30.07 30.00
N GLU A 165 -1.72 30.90 28.94
CA GLU A 165 -2.04 32.32 28.99
C GLU A 165 -3.44 32.55 28.40
N PRO A 166 -4.18 33.57 28.87
CA PRO A 166 -5.51 33.87 28.38
C PRO A 166 -5.45 34.30 26.91
N ILE A 167 -6.41 33.81 26.13
CA ILE A 167 -6.58 34.12 24.72
C ILE A 167 -7.92 34.83 24.48
N ASN A 168 -7.97 35.63 23.42
CA ASN A 168 -9.15 36.37 23.03
C ASN A 168 -9.35 36.30 21.50
N ALA A 169 -10.44 36.89 21.01
CA ALA A 169 -10.78 36.88 19.60
C ALA A 169 -9.72 37.56 18.72
N GLU A 170 -9.07 38.61 19.22
CA GLU A 170 -8.02 39.34 18.50
C GLU A 170 -6.78 38.44 18.26
N ILE A 171 -6.31 37.76 19.31
CA ILE A 171 -5.19 36.81 19.20
C ILE A 171 -5.54 35.66 18.25
N MET A 172 -6.78 35.17 18.28
CA MET A 172 -7.23 34.10 17.37
C MET A 172 -7.26 34.53 15.91
N GLU A 173 -7.63 35.78 15.65
CA GLU A 173 -7.65 36.35 14.29
C GLU A 173 -6.21 36.55 13.77
N ILE A 174 -5.30 37.03 14.62
CA ILE A 174 -3.86 37.13 14.28
C ILE A 174 -3.30 35.73 13.97
N ALA A 175 -3.58 34.75 14.83
CA ALA A 175 -3.14 33.37 14.62
C ALA A 175 -3.69 32.78 13.33
N LYS A 176 -4.99 32.92 13.06
CA LYS A 176 -5.61 32.46 11.81
C LYS A 176 -4.93 33.06 10.59
N ASN A 177 -4.70 34.37 10.59
CA ASN A 177 -4.09 35.05 9.46
C ASN A 177 -2.62 34.65 9.27
N ALA A 178 -1.85 34.53 10.36
CA ALA A 178 -0.47 34.05 10.30
C ALA A 178 -0.38 32.60 9.78
N LEU A 179 -1.26 31.71 10.27
CA LEU A 179 -1.31 30.31 9.84
C LEU A 179 -1.64 30.21 8.34
N ASN A 180 -2.68 30.91 7.89
CA ASN A 180 -3.06 30.87 6.48
C ASN A 180 -2.01 31.50 5.57
N LYS A 181 -1.31 32.54 6.02
CA LYS A 181 -0.24 33.16 5.24
C LYS A 181 0.97 32.23 5.08
N CYS A 182 1.39 31.56 6.15
CA CYS A 182 2.65 30.82 6.18
C CYS A 182 2.52 29.34 5.81
N PHE A 183 1.35 28.71 6.02
CA PHE A 183 1.20 27.27 5.89
C PHE A 183 0.15 26.82 4.86
N SER A 184 -0.62 27.73 4.25
CA SER A 184 -1.54 27.35 3.16
C SER A 184 -0.76 27.04 1.89
N GLY A 185 -1.10 25.94 1.23
CA GLY A 185 -0.37 25.39 0.09
C GLY A 185 0.98 24.77 0.45
N VAL A 186 1.27 24.59 1.74
CA VAL A 186 2.55 24.07 2.24
C VAL A 186 2.35 22.65 2.79
N THR A 187 3.23 21.74 2.41
CA THR A 187 3.36 20.39 2.98
C THR A 187 4.27 20.40 4.21
N LEU A 188 4.20 19.36 5.05
CA LEU A 188 5.06 19.25 6.23
C LEU A 188 6.55 19.31 5.86
N GLU A 189 6.98 18.69 4.75
CA GLU A 189 8.39 18.71 4.34
C GLU A 189 8.90 20.10 3.94
N GLN A 190 7.99 20.99 3.55
CA GLN A 190 8.32 22.35 3.13
C GLN A 190 8.42 23.33 4.32
N ILE A 191 8.01 22.93 5.53
CA ILE A 191 8.15 23.74 6.75
C ILE A 191 9.61 23.73 7.21
N ASN A 192 10.41 24.62 6.60
CA ASN A 192 11.81 24.84 6.95
C ASN A 192 11.96 26.05 7.90
N LEU A 193 13.19 26.31 8.35
CA LEU A 193 13.49 27.39 9.29
C LEU A 193 13.02 28.77 8.81
N ASN A 194 13.02 29.05 7.50
CA ASN A 194 12.57 30.34 6.98
C ASN A 194 11.06 30.52 7.17
N VAL A 195 10.27 29.47 6.91
CA VAL A 195 8.81 29.49 7.13
C VAL A 195 8.50 29.67 8.61
N VAL A 196 9.25 29.00 9.48
CA VAL A 196 9.12 29.14 10.95
C VAL A 196 9.39 30.60 11.39
N LEU A 197 10.48 31.20 10.92
CA LEU A 197 10.82 32.59 11.25
C LEU A 197 9.80 33.59 10.70
N GLU A 198 9.25 33.34 9.49
CA GLU A 198 8.18 34.17 8.93
C GLU A 198 6.91 34.09 9.77
N PHE A 199 6.54 32.88 10.22
CA PHE A 199 5.38 32.68 11.08
C PHE A 199 5.54 33.38 12.44
N GLU A 200 6.70 33.23 13.09
CA GLU A 200 7.00 33.93 14.34
C GLU A 200 6.96 35.46 14.16
N SER A 201 7.45 35.97 13.02
CA SER A 201 7.36 37.39 12.68
C SER A 201 5.91 37.85 12.45
N ALA A 202 5.07 37.03 11.83
CA ALA A 202 3.65 37.33 11.59
C ALA A 202 2.83 37.35 12.88
N MET A 203 3.23 36.57 13.88
CA MET A 203 2.63 36.56 15.23
C MET A 203 3.08 37.74 16.10
N GLY A 204 4.13 38.48 15.71
CA GLY A 204 4.56 39.70 16.38
C GLY A 204 5.01 39.48 17.83
N GLU A 205 4.33 40.12 18.78
CA GLU A 205 4.64 40.01 20.22
C GLU A 205 4.21 38.67 20.84
N TYR A 206 3.32 37.91 20.18
CA TYR A 206 2.78 36.63 20.66
C TYR A 206 3.69 35.44 20.35
N ARG A 207 5.00 35.56 20.61
CA ARG A 207 6.00 34.53 20.25
C ARG A 207 5.80 33.20 20.98
N SER A 208 5.46 33.24 22.27
CA SER A 208 5.16 32.03 23.07
C SER A 208 4.01 31.22 22.46
N PHE A 209 2.97 31.94 22.02
CA PHE A 209 1.82 31.36 21.34
C PHE A 209 2.17 30.83 19.95
N ALA A 210 3.03 31.54 19.21
CA ALA A 210 3.57 31.06 17.93
C ALA A 210 4.28 29.71 18.06
N THR A 211 5.20 29.57 19.05
CA THR A 211 5.90 28.30 19.29
C THR A 211 4.93 27.16 19.62
N MET A 212 3.87 27.44 20.39
CA MET A 212 2.83 26.45 20.66
C MET A 212 2.06 26.07 19.40
N LEU A 213 1.61 27.04 18.60
CA LEU A 213 0.91 26.79 17.34
C LEU A 213 1.75 25.99 16.36
N LEU A 214 3.04 26.26 16.23
CA LEU A 214 3.96 25.46 15.41
C LEU A 214 3.98 23.99 15.83
N ARG A 215 4.01 23.73 17.14
CA ARG A 215 3.91 22.36 17.67
C ARG A 215 2.57 21.71 17.32
N VAL A 216 1.46 22.43 17.51
CA VAL A 216 0.12 21.93 17.20
C VAL A 216 -0.04 21.66 15.70
N VAL A 217 0.42 22.56 14.83
CA VAL A 217 0.37 22.38 13.37
C VAL A 217 1.19 21.15 12.96
N ASN A 218 2.40 21.00 13.49
CA ASN A 218 3.21 19.80 13.27
C ASN A 218 2.49 18.54 13.77
N GLU A 219 1.90 18.57 14.97
CA GLU A 219 1.08 17.46 15.46
C GLU A 219 -0.12 17.18 14.54
N MET A 220 -0.80 18.19 14.01
CA MET A 220 -1.96 18.04 13.13
C MET A 220 -1.58 17.44 11.77
N PHE A 221 -0.43 17.82 11.21
CA PHE A 221 0.15 17.13 10.05
C PHE A 221 0.44 15.65 10.33
N ASN A 222 0.76 15.31 11.58
CA ASN A 222 1.06 13.94 12.04
C ASN A 222 -0.13 13.18 12.66
N SER A 223 -1.28 13.84 12.93
CA SER A 223 -2.33 13.34 13.85
C SER A 223 -3.33 12.35 13.25
N PHE A 224 -3.31 12.15 11.92
CA PHE A 224 -3.88 10.98 11.27
C PHE A 224 -2.80 10.39 10.36
N ASP A 225 -2.24 9.27 10.82
CA ASP A 225 -1.28 8.41 10.12
C ASP A 225 0.10 9.01 9.80
N SER A 226 0.99 9.00 10.81
CA SER A 226 2.37 8.60 10.52
C SER A 226 2.33 7.34 9.67
N GLU A 227 3.08 7.23 8.56
CA GLU A 227 3.16 6.03 7.71
C GLU A 227 2.88 4.75 8.52
N LYS A 228 1.67 4.20 8.42
CA LYS A 228 1.31 3.01 9.20
C LYS A 228 1.60 1.81 8.33
N VAL A 229 2.33 0.87 8.91
CA VAL A 229 2.62 -0.42 8.33
C VAL A 229 2.10 -1.41 9.35
N HIS A 230 1.03 -2.10 8.98
CA HIS A 230 0.55 -3.28 9.67
C HIS A 230 1.12 -4.51 8.95
N ILE A 231 1.54 -5.50 9.71
CA ILE A 231 2.02 -6.78 9.19
C ILE A 231 1.27 -7.86 9.94
N ASP A 232 0.71 -8.80 9.21
CA ASP A 232 0.05 -9.96 9.79
C ASP A 232 0.66 -11.27 9.29
N GLY A 233 0.58 -12.30 10.14
CA GLY A 233 1.00 -13.65 9.77
C GLY A 233 2.50 -13.79 9.51
N VAL A 234 3.37 -13.08 10.22
CA VAL A 234 4.85 -13.20 10.10
C VAL A 234 5.33 -14.65 10.21
N THR A 235 4.68 -15.46 11.05
CA THR A 235 4.96 -16.89 11.21
C THR A 235 4.74 -17.70 9.92
N LYS A 236 3.92 -17.22 8.99
CA LYS A 236 3.69 -17.86 7.68
C LYS A 236 4.95 -17.87 6.82
N LEU A 237 5.84 -16.87 6.91
CA LEU A 237 7.15 -16.92 6.24
C LEU A 237 7.93 -18.17 6.63
N LEU A 238 7.87 -18.56 7.90
CA LEU A 238 8.58 -19.73 8.44
C LEU A 238 7.98 -21.07 7.97
N SER A 239 6.85 -21.05 7.27
CA SER A 239 6.27 -22.26 6.65
C SER A 239 6.91 -22.61 5.31
N TYR A 240 7.79 -21.74 4.79
CA TYR A 240 8.45 -21.91 3.49
C TYR A 240 9.96 -22.19 3.69
N PRO A 241 10.51 -23.26 3.07
CA PRO A 241 11.93 -23.59 3.16
C PRO A 241 12.87 -22.44 2.79
N GLU A 242 12.44 -21.58 1.88
CA GLU A 242 13.19 -20.39 1.43
C GLU A 242 13.46 -19.36 2.53
N PHE A 243 12.80 -19.47 3.68
CA PHE A 243 12.95 -18.60 4.84
C PHE A 243 13.46 -19.34 6.09
N PHE A 244 14.00 -20.55 5.96
CA PHE A 244 14.69 -21.24 7.08
C PHE A 244 16.01 -20.56 7.47
N ASN A 245 16.48 -19.61 6.68
CA ASN A 245 17.61 -18.76 7.04
C ASN A 245 17.14 -17.57 7.90
N VAL A 246 17.52 -17.59 9.19
CA VAL A 246 17.20 -16.52 10.15
C VAL A 246 17.66 -15.14 9.67
N ALA A 247 18.83 -15.02 9.04
CA ALA A 247 19.33 -13.75 8.53
C ALA A 247 18.45 -13.19 7.41
N LYS A 248 17.86 -14.07 6.57
CA LYS A 248 16.91 -13.65 5.53
C LYS A 248 15.61 -13.13 6.14
N VAL A 249 15.07 -13.84 7.13
CA VAL A 249 13.86 -13.40 7.85
C VAL A 249 14.09 -12.06 8.55
N GLN A 250 15.22 -11.91 9.25
CA GLN A 250 15.62 -10.64 9.86
C GLN A 250 15.71 -9.52 8.82
N SER A 251 16.33 -9.78 7.66
CA SER A 251 16.41 -8.80 6.57
C SER A 251 15.04 -8.37 6.04
N VAL A 252 14.08 -9.31 5.93
CA VAL A 252 12.71 -8.98 5.53
C VAL A 252 12.04 -8.12 6.60
N LEU A 253 12.12 -8.52 7.88
CA LEU A 253 11.49 -7.77 8.97
C LEU A 253 12.08 -6.36 9.13
N SER A 254 13.41 -6.22 9.07
CA SER A 254 14.07 -4.92 9.10
C SER A 254 13.68 -4.02 7.93
N MET A 255 13.47 -4.59 6.74
CA MET A 255 12.96 -3.82 5.59
C MET A 255 11.57 -3.25 5.87
N ILE A 256 10.68 -4.04 6.49
CA ILE A 256 9.31 -3.59 6.77
C ILE A 256 9.27 -2.58 7.93
N GLU A 257 10.16 -2.73 8.92
CA GLU A 257 10.35 -1.74 9.99
C GLU A 257 10.89 -0.41 9.47
N GLU A 258 11.69 -0.42 8.40
CA GLU A 258 12.22 0.77 7.73
C GLU A 258 11.16 1.44 6.83
N ARG A 259 10.15 2.03 7.46
CA ARG A 259 8.94 2.61 6.83
C ARG A 259 9.22 3.45 5.58
N LYS A 260 10.27 4.29 5.61
CA LYS A 260 10.67 5.12 4.46
C LYS A 260 11.03 4.28 3.23
N ARG A 261 11.89 3.27 3.39
CA ARG A 261 12.27 2.38 2.28
C ARG A 261 11.10 1.55 1.78
N PHE A 262 10.25 1.10 2.71
CA PHE A 262 9.03 0.39 2.35
C PHE A 262 8.07 1.28 1.54
N SER A 263 7.91 2.54 1.94
CA SER A 263 7.11 3.54 1.20
C SER A 263 7.65 3.77 -0.22
N GLU A 264 8.97 3.76 -0.42
CA GLU A 264 9.59 3.95 -1.74
C GLU A 264 9.26 2.79 -2.69
N LEU A 265 9.19 1.56 -2.19
CA LEU A 265 8.70 0.42 -2.99
C LEU A 265 7.24 0.62 -3.41
N MET A 266 6.40 1.14 -2.52
CA MET A 266 4.99 1.38 -2.81
C MET A 266 4.79 2.52 -3.81
N LYS A 267 5.65 3.55 -3.80
CA LYS A 267 5.62 4.66 -4.77
C LYS A 267 5.92 4.25 -6.21
N LYS A 268 6.55 3.07 -6.42
CA LYS A 268 6.78 2.51 -7.77
C LYS A 268 5.50 1.92 -8.38
N ALA A 269 4.40 1.79 -7.64
CA ALA A 269 3.17 1.20 -8.13
C ALA A 269 2.34 2.15 -9.00
N VAL A 270 1.65 1.55 -9.98
CA VAL A 270 0.70 2.24 -10.84
C VAL A 270 -0.70 2.14 -10.21
N PRO A 271 -1.43 3.25 -10.02
CA PRO A 271 -2.78 3.23 -9.46
C PRO A 271 -3.70 2.24 -10.20
N GLY A 272 -4.45 1.42 -9.45
CA GLY A 272 -5.38 0.43 -10.00
C GLY A 272 -4.72 -0.80 -10.63
N GLN A 273 -3.41 -0.99 -10.47
CA GLN A 273 -2.71 -2.18 -10.95
C GLN A 273 -1.95 -2.87 -9.82
N THR A 274 -2.22 -4.17 -9.65
CA THR A 274 -1.41 -5.01 -8.76
C THR A 274 0.03 -5.04 -9.23
N SER A 275 0.94 -4.67 -8.33
CA SER A 275 2.37 -4.65 -8.55
C SER A 275 3.01 -5.91 -7.97
N VAL A 276 3.90 -6.53 -8.75
CA VAL A 276 4.74 -7.65 -8.31
C VAL A 276 6.19 -7.19 -8.34
N ILE A 277 6.92 -7.35 -7.24
CA ILE A 277 8.34 -7.04 -7.12
C ILE A 277 9.08 -8.28 -6.66
N PHE A 278 10.14 -8.66 -7.39
CA PHE A 278 11.05 -9.71 -6.95
C PHE A 278 12.25 -9.08 -6.25
N GLY A 279 12.77 -9.70 -5.20
CA GLY A 279 13.88 -9.16 -4.41
C GLY A 279 15.14 -8.92 -5.24
N GLU A 280 15.34 -9.70 -6.30
CA GLU A 280 16.42 -9.51 -7.28
C GLU A 280 16.33 -8.16 -8.02
N GLU A 281 15.14 -7.57 -8.12
CA GLU A 281 14.88 -6.30 -8.82
C GLU A 281 14.76 -5.12 -7.85
N ALA A 282 14.72 -5.39 -6.54
CA ALA A 282 14.42 -4.40 -5.51
C ALA A 282 15.62 -3.51 -5.12
N GLU A 283 16.69 -3.45 -5.92
CA GLU A 283 17.88 -2.58 -5.70
C GLU A 283 18.49 -2.69 -4.28
N GLY A 284 18.43 -3.87 -3.66
CA GLY A 284 18.94 -4.12 -2.31
C GLY A 284 17.99 -3.71 -1.18
N ILE A 285 16.78 -3.25 -1.50
CA ILE A 285 15.71 -2.98 -0.51
C ILE A 285 15.19 -4.31 0.06
N ALA A 286 14.96 -5.31 -0.80
CA ALA A 286 14.50 -6.62 -0.37
C ALA A 286 15.55 -7.72 -0.61
N PRO A 287 15.63 -8.75 0.26
CA PRO A 287 16.57 -9.84 0.07
C PRO A 287 16.17 -10.74 -1.13
N PRO A 288 17.14 -11.26 -1.90
CA PRO A 288 16.88 -12.18 -3.01
C PRO A 288 16.04 -13.40 -2.62
N GLY A 289 15.26 -13.93 -3.58
CA GLY A 289 14.32 -15.02 -3.34
C GLY A 289 13.11 -14.63 -2.49
N THR A 290 12.77 -13.34 -2.43
CA THR A 290 11.60 -12.80 -1.75
C THR A 290 10.74 -12.06 -2.78
N GLY A 291 9.45 -12.38 -2.85
CA GLY A 291 8.50 -11.68 -3.68
C GLY A 291 7.56 -10.82 -2.85
N PHE A 292 7.15 -9.70 -3.43
CA PHE A 292 6.15 -8.78 -2.89
C PHE A 292 5.05 -8.63 -3.93
N VAL A 293 3.81 -8.84 -3.53
CA VAL A 293 2.66 -8.60 -4.39
C VAL A 293 1.70 -7.68 -3.65
N PHE A 294 1.37 -6.54 -4.25
CA PHE A 294 0.55 -5.55 -3.56
C PHE A 294 -0.30 -4.74 -4.52
N HIS A 295 -1.45 -4.28 -4.04
CA HIS A 295 -2.38 -3.45 -4.77
C HIS A 295 -2.45 -2.06 -4.11
N PRO A 296 -2.18 -0.97 -4.86
CA PRO A 296 -2.29 0.38 -4.33
C PRO A 296 -3.77 0.78 -4.18
N ILE A 297 -4.12 1.26 -2.99
CA ILE A 297 -5.47 1.73 -2.68
C ILE A 297 -5.55 3.22 -3.01
N SER A 298 -6.53 3.58 -3.83
CA SER A 298 -6.70 4.95 -4.31
C SER A 298 -8.06 5.53 -3.93
N VAL A 299 -8.07 6.78 -3.50
CA VAL A 299 -9.28 7.54 -3.16
C VAL A 299 -9.26 8.83 -3.96
N GLY A 300 -10.31 9.09 -4.73
CA GLY A 300 -10.37 10.27 -5.61
C GLY A 300 -9.20 10.34 -6.62
N GLY A 301 -8.68 9.18 -7.05
CA GLY A 301 -7.55 9.08 -7.99
C GLY A 301 -6.15 9.28 -7.38
N LYS A 302 -6.04 9.48 -6.05
CA LYS A 302 -4.76 9.52 -5.34
C LYS A 302 -4.51 8.23 -4.57
N VAL A 303 -3.32 7.67 -4.67
CA VAL A 303 -2.90 6.51 -3.87
C VAL A 303 -2.75 6.96 -2.41
N VAL A 304 -3.55 6.38 -1.52
CA VAL A 304 -3.55 6.65 -0.08
C VAL A 304 -2.83 5.55 0.71
N GLY A 305 -2.62 4.38 0.10
CA GLY A 305 -2.02 3.23 0.76
C GLY A 305 -1.85 2.06 -0.19
N ALA A 306 -1.51 0.90 0.36
CA ALA A 306 -1.42 -0.36 -0.36
C ALA A 306 -1.69 -1.53 0.58
N ILE A 307 -2.29 -2.59 0.07
CA ILE A 307 -2.38 -3.88 0.75
C ILE A 307 -1.60 -4.90 -0.07
N GLY A 308 -0.89 -5.81 0.58
CA GLY A 308 -0.11 -6.81 -0.13
C GLY A 308 0.31 -8.01 0.71
N VAL A 309 1.10 -8.88 0.09
CA VAL A 309 1.69 -10.07 0.68
C VAL A 309 3.19 -10.16 0.40
N ILE A 310 3.88 -10.84 1.28
CA ILE A 310 5.31 -11.13 1.25
C ILE A 310 5.48 -12.65 1.32
N GLY A 311 6.26 -13.20 0.40
CA GLY A 311 6.47 -14.64 0.32
C GLY A 311 7.69 -15.01 -0.54
N PRO A 312 7.88 -16.31 -0.83
CA PRO A 312 8.94 -16.74 -1.73
C PRO A 312 8.62 -16.34 -3.18
N ASN A 313 9.60 -16.35 -4.07
CA ASN A 313 9.35 -16.10 -5.50
C ASN A 313 8.42 -17.13 -6.16
N ARG A 314 8.13 -18.26 -5.50
CA ARG A 314 7.19 -19.29 -5.96
C ARG A 314 5.77 -19.14 -5.38
N MET A 315 5.33 -17.91 -5.14
CA MET A 315 3.97 -17.64 -4.68
C MET A 315 2.91 -18.14 -5.67
N ASP A 316 1.71 -18.47 -5.18
CA ASP A 316 0.54 -18.65 -6.03
C ASP A 316 0.03 -17.29 -6.52
N TYR A 317 0.71 -16.75 -7.53
CA TYR A 317 0.42 -15.42 -8.10
C TYR A 317 -1.02 -15.30 -8.59
N LYS A 318 -1.60 -16.39 -9.11
CA LYS A 318 -2.98 -16.43 -9.59
C LYS A 318 -3.94 -16.10 -8.45
N LYS A 319 -3.81 -16.83 -7.34
CA LYS A 319 -4.65 -16.64 -6.16
C LYS A 319 -4.41 -15.31 -5.47
N VAL A 320 -3.14 -14.94 -5.29
CA VAL A 320 -2.75 -13.69 -4.61
C VAL A 320 -3.29 -12.46 -5.34
N ILE A 321 -3.06 -12.37 -6.66
CA ILE A 321 -3.49 -11.21 -7.45
C ILE A 321 -5.02 -11.15 -7.52
N ALA A 322 -5.70 -12.28 -7.65
CA ALA A 322 -7.16 -12.31 -7.62
C ALA A 322 -7.73 -11.83 -6.28
N SER A 323 -7.16 -12.27 -5.16
CA SER A 323 -7.58 -11.87 -3.82
C SER A 323 -7.40 -10.36 -3.59
N LEU A 324 -6.23 -9.84 -3.99
CA LEU A 324 -5.92 -8.41 -3.87
C LEU A 324 -6.82 -7.53 -4.75
N ASN A 325 -7.03 -7.93 -6.01
CA ASN A 325 -7.91 -7.20 -6.92
C ASN A 325 -9.36 -7.19 -6.41
N TYR A 326 -9.88 -8.35 -6.00
CA TYR A 326 -11.24 -8.47 -5.47
C TYR A 326 -11.48 -7.50 -4.31
N PHE A 327 -10.54 -7.48 -3.36
CA PHE A 327 -10.63 -6.60 -2.20
C PHE A 327 -10.54 -5.11 -2.61
N ALA A 328 -9.57 -4.74 -3.44
CA ALA A 328 -9.37 -3.36 -3.87
C ALA A 328 -10.56 -2.82 -4.66
N ASP A 329 -11.17 -3.63 -5.52
CA ASP A 329 -12.36 -3.28 -6.29
C ASP A 329 -13.58 -3.09 -5.37
N GLY A 330 -13.79 -4.00 -4.42
CA GLY A 330 -14.87 -3.91 -3.43
C GLY A 330 -14.78 -2.63 -2.58
N LEU A 331 -13.58 -2.33 -2.09
CA LEU A 331 -13.31 -1.11 -1.32
C LEU A 331 -13.56 0.16 -2.15
N THR A 332 -13.02 0.22 -3.37
CA THR A 332 -13.20 1.38 -4.26
C THR A 332 -14.68 1.62 -4.54
N GLY A 333 -15.46 0.55 -4.74
CA GLY A 333 -16.91 0.62 -4.92
C GLY A 333 -17.66 1.19 -3.72
N GLN A 334 -17.29 0.80 -2.51
CA GLN A 334 -17.88 1.34 -1.28
C GLN A 334 -17.52 2.80 -1.05
N MET A 335 -16.25 3.17 -1.21
CA MET A 335 -15.79 4.56 -1.03
C MET A 335 -16.47 5.51 -2.02
N ALA A 336 -16.65 5.08 -3.27
CA ALA A 336 -17.41 5.87 -4.26
C ALA A 336 -18.88 6.06 -3.86
N THR A 337 -19.46 5.10 -3.14
CA THR A 337 -20.84 5.15 -2.65
C THR A 337 -20.96 6.08 -1.43
N GLU A 338 -20.02 6.02 -0.48
CA GLU A 338 -19.98 6.95 0.67
C GLU A 338 -19.73 8.40 0.26
N ILE A 339 -18.82 8.66 -0.68
CA ILE A 339 -18.57 10.01 -1.20
C ILE A 339 -19.84 10.59 -1.85
N LYS A 340 -20.62 9.77 -2.57
CA LYS A 340 -21.92 10.18 -3.13
C LYS A 340 -22.93 10.49 -2.03
N LEU A 341 -23.09 9.61 -1.03
CA LEU A 341 -24.01 9.86 0.09
C LEU A 341 -23.67 11.15 0.84
N ASN A 342 -22.38 11.40 1.11
CA ASN A 342 -21.95 12.61 1.80
C ASN A 342 -22.13 13.88 0.95
N ASN A 343 -21.92 13.81 -0.37
CA ASN A 343 -22.20 14.93 -1.27
C ASN A 343 -23.71 15.20 -1.39
N ASP A 344 -24.55 14.17 -1.43
CA ASP A 344 -26.01 14.32 -1.49
C ASP A 344 -26.57 14.91 -0.18
N LEU A 345 -25.97 14.57 0.97
CA LEU A 345 -26.28 15.18 2.28
C LEU A 345 -25.85 16.66 2.36
N LEU A 346 -24.73 17.03 1.73
CA LEU A 346 -24.24 18.43 1.69
C LEU A 346 -25.01 19.31 0.69
N ILE A 347 -25.58 18.72 -0.36
CA ILE A 347 -26.39 19.44 -1.36
C ILE A 347 -27.87 19.51 -0.93
N GLY A 348 -28.33 18.60 -0.07
CA GLY A 348 -29.71 18.49 0.40
C GLY A 348 -30.23 19.60 1.34
N ASP A 349 -29.36 20.46 1.87
CA ASP A 349 -29.75 21.45 2.90
C ASP A 349 -29.88 22.91 2.39
N SER A 350 -29.91 23.13 1.06
CA SER A 350 -29.95 24.48 0.48
C SER A 350 -31.16 24.82 -0.39
N THR A 351 -32.25 24.03 -0.37
CA THR A 351 -33.44 24.33 -1.20
C THR A 351 -34.78 24.44 -0.49
N ASP A 352 -34.83 24.63 0.83
CA ASP A 352 -36.09 25.01 1.50
C ASP A 352 -35.88 26.18 2.46
N GLY A 353 -35.92 27.40 1.92
CA GLY A 353 -35.76 28.58 2.75
C GLY A 353 -35.75 29.94 2.05
N ASN A 354 -36.65 30.19 1.10
CA ASN A 354 -37.21 31.54 0.98
C ASN A 354 -38.54 31.55 0.21
N GLY A 355 -39.63 31.71 0.96
CA GLY A 355 -40.75 32.55 0.50
C GLY A 355 -40.24 33.99 0.29
N LYS A 356 -40.96 34.93 -0.30
CA LYS A 356 -42.39 35.21 -0.48
C LYS A 356 -42.47 36.03 -1.80
N GLU A 357 -43.58 36.24 -2.48
CA GLU A 357 -44.85 36.88 -2.10
C GLU A 357 -45.92 36.57 -3.16
#